data_AF-A0AA35RJ67-F1
#
_entry.id   AF-A0AA35RJ67-F1
#
_cell.length_a   1.000
_cell.length_b   1.000
_cell.length_c   1.000
_cell.angle_alpha   90.00
_cell.angle_beta   90.00
_cell.angle_gamma   90.00
#
_symmetry.space_group_name_H-M   'P 1'
#
loop_
_entity.id
_entity.type
_entity.pdbx_description
1 polymer ?
#
loop_
_entity_poly.entity_id
_entity_poly.type
_entity_poly.pdbx_seq_one_letter_code
_entity_poly.pdbx_strand_id
1 'polypeptide(L)'
;MRRTTSETKNQHKRSSAINLKGVTQRPPRPLRSNSAPAIMHSLSLLGTFEESILNGRLEPCGFVEGFTAELGASGSFCPRHISLPVTAAFFNLSDSGTSPYLGVIDLSTTGKRGYHIAKKGTVQLTLFNPNGTVVKIFVVTYDHSDMPPNSQTFLRQKTVSPPLSRLTPHTLSSSPPLLHYLIHLRFLCSRSGRVYLHKDIRLIFARRAPDTEPDFSFVTLTTMTEAPPSPKYGPLDGQSDRTKLTGVVRL
;
A
#
# COMPACT_ATOMS: atom_id res chain seq x y z
N MET A 1 -56.50 19.51 -39.45
CA MET A 1 -57.52 20.58 -39.61
C MET A 1 -58.53 20.44 -38.47
N ARG A 2 -58.76 21.55 -37.75
CA ARG A 2 -59.75 21.79 -36.67
C ARG A 2 -59.43 21.34 -35.23
N ARG A 3 -59.29 22.39 -34.41
CA ARG A 3 -59.30 22.55 -32.95
C ARG A 3 -60.69 22.30 -32.37
N THR A 4 -60.76 22.05 -31.04
CA THR A 4 -61.64 22.73 -30.04
C THR A 4 -61.37 22.08 -28.66
N THR A 5 -60.65 22.67 -27.70
CA THR A 5 -61.03 23.68 -26.67
C THR A 5 -62.28 23.37 -25.84
N SER A 6 -62.13 23.25 -24.52
CA SER A 6 -62.93 24.00 -23.53
C SER A 6 -62.41 23.81 -22.10
N GLU A 7 -61.99 24.92 -21.50
CA GLU A 7 -61.89 25.19 -20.06
C GLU A 7 -63.27 25.22 -19.39
N THR A 8 -63.38 24.97 -18.08
CA THR A 8 -63.65 26.02 -17.04
C THR A 8 -64.16 25.48 -15.68
N LYS A 9 -63.63 26.13 -14.62
CA LYS A 9 -64.24 26.58 -13.34
C LYS A 9 -64.79 25.62 -12.26
N ASN A 10 -64.08 25.64 -11.12
CA ASN A 10 -64.48 26.12 -9.78
C ASN A 10 -65.97 26.09 -9.36
N GLN A 11 -66.29 25.43 -8.23
CA GLN A 11 -66.67 26.08 -6.95
C GLN A 11 -67.01 25.09 -5.79
N HIS A 12 -66.33 25.31 -4.65
CA HIS A 12 -66.79 25.34 -3.25
C HIS A 12 -68.10 24.63 -2.81
N LYS A 13 -68.07 23.80 -1.74
CA LYS A 13 -68.40 24.18 -0.33
C LYS A 13 -68.50 22.98 0.66
N ARG A 14 -68.07 23.24 1.91
CA ARG A 14 -68.51 22.71 3.24
C ARG A 14 -68.09 21.26 3.61
N SER A 15 -67.05 21.07 4.45
CA SER A 15 -66.95 21.26 5.91
C SER A 15 -67.66 20.19 6.75
N SER A 16 -66.89 19.32 7.40
CA SER A 16 -67.17 18.73 8.72
C SER A 16 -65.85 18.30 9.36
N ALA A 17 -65.58 18.88 10.53
CA ALA A 17 -64.34 18.74 11.28
C ALA A 17 -64.39 17.53 12.20
N ILE A 18 -63.24 16.87 12.38
CA ILE A 18 -62.91 16.17 13.63
C ILE A 18 -61.44 16.45 13.96
N ASN A 19 -61.25 16.98 15.18
CA ASN A 19 -60.03 17.47 15.76
C ASN A 19 -59.45 16.38 16.68
N LEU A 20 -58.22 15.94 16.42
CA LEU A 20 -57.39 15.20 17.37
C LEU A 20 -55.97 15.80 17.36
N LYS A 21 -55.71 16.59 18.40
CA LYS A 21 -54.45 16.80 19.15
C LYS A 21 -53.27 15.96 18.60
N GLY A 22 -52.09 16.47 18.24
CA GLY A 22 -51.36 17.66 18.64
C GLY A 22 -49.90 17.25 18.82
N VAL A 23 -49.06 17.43 17.79
CA VAL A 23 -47.58 17.42 17.91
C VAL A 23 -47.03 18.49 16.96
N THR A 24 -46.40 19.51 17.54
CA THR A 24 -45.86 20.70 16.89
C THR A 24 -44.70 20.37 15.95
N GLN A 25 -44.89 20.59 14.64
CA GLN A 25 -43.80 20.59 13.65
C GLN A 25 -43.00 21.90 13.75
N ARG A 26 -41.66 21.78 13.91
CA ARG A 26 -40.72 22.90 13.80
C ARG A 26 -40.21 23.04 12.34
N PRO A 27 -39.90 24.26 11.86
CA PRO A 27 -39.45 24.49 10.50
C PRO A 27 -38.00 24.02 10.28
N PRO A 28 -37.59 23.68 9.04
CA PRO A 28 -36.22 23.30 8.77
C PRO A 28 -35.36 24.57 8.67
N ARG A 29 -34.28 24.66 9.46
CA ARG A 29 -33.14 25.50 9.12
C ARG A 29 -31.83 24.74 9.29
N PRO A 30 -30.85 24.98 8.41
CA PRO A 30 -29.63 24.21 8.28
C PRO A 30 -28.59 24.70 9.28
N LEU A 31 -27.90 23.79 9.96
CA LEU A 31 -26.63 24.09 10.60
C LEU A 31 -25.63 22.98 10.24
N ARG A 32 -24.70 23.39 9.40
CA ARG A 32 -23.48 22.71 8.98
C ARG A 32 -22.80 22.04 10.19
N SER A 33 -22.75 20.71 10.20
CA SER A 33 -21.64 20.02 10.84
C SER A 33 -20.53 19.94 9.80
N ASN A 34 -19.68 20.97 9.75
CA ASN A 34 -18.36 20.85 9.16
C ASN A 34 -17.53 19.98 10.14
N SER A 35 -17.76 18.67 10.11
CA SER A 35 -16.74 17.73 10.57
C SER A 35 -15.72 17.66 9.44
N ALA A 36 -14.51 18.12 9.77
CA ALA A 36 -13.42 18.55 8.90
C ALA A 36 -13.20 17.69 7.63
N PRO A 37 -12.71 18.28 6.52
CA PRO A 37 -12.07 17.46 5.52
C PRO A 37 -10.88 16.79 6.22
N ALA A 38 -10.89 15.46 6.29
CA ALA A 38 -9.71 14.71 6.70
C ALA A 38 -8.69 14.82 5.56
N ILE A 39 -8.10 16.00 5.43
CA ILE A 39 -6.86 16.13 4.69
C ILE A 39 -5.83 15.45 5.58
N MET A 40 -5.60 14.17 5.34
CA MET A 40 -4.56 13.38 6.02
C MET A 40 -3.19 13.85 5.52
N HIS A 41 -2.85 15.11 5.77
CA HIS A 41 -1.50 15.61 5.67
C HIS A 41 -0.72 15.09 6.88
N SER A 42 0.18 14.15 6.60
CA SER A 42 1.39 13.82 7.38
C SER A 42 1.31 14.15 8.89
N LEU A 43 0.59 13.34 9.66
CA LEU A 43 0.73 13.40 11.12
C LEU A 43 1.99 12.63 11.50
N SER A 44 3.10 13.35 11.69
CA SER A 44 4.44 12.84 12.02
C SER A 44 4.57 12.12 13.38
N LEU A 45 3.49 11.56 13.92
CA LEU A 45 3.46 10.70 15.11
C LEU A 45 2.71 9.37 14.88
N LEU A 46 2.03 9.23 13.73
CA LEU A 46 1.43 8.00 13.22
C LEU A 46 2.13 7.76 11.87
N GLY A 47 2.79 6.62 11.69
CA GLY A 47 3.63 6.34 10.51
C GLY A 47 2.98 6.73 9.16
N THR A 48 3.81 6.93 8.13
CA THR A 48 3.33 7.40 6.82
C THR A 48 2.22 6.49 6.26
N PHE A 49 1.40 7.01 5.32
CA PHE A 49 0.41 6.18 4.62
C PHE A 49 1.03 4.89 4.06
N GLU A 50 2.24 5.01 3.48
CA GLU A 50 3.03 3.89 2.99
C GLU A 50 3.29 2.85 4.10
N GLU A 51 3.70 3.32 5.28
CA GLU A 51 3.97 2.46 6.44
C GLU A 51 2.68 1.81 6.96
N SER A 52 1.55 2.52 6.90
CA SER A 52 0.25 2.00 7.32
C SER A 52 -0.25 0.90 6.38
N ILE A 53 -0.17 1.10 5.06
CA ILE A 53 -0.47 0.04 4.06
C ILE A 53 0.50 -1.13 4.24
N LEU A 54 1.80 -0.86 4.30
CA LEU A 54 2.82 -1.91 4.38
C LEU A 54 2.73 -2.72 5.65
N ASN A 55 2.16 -2.19 6.73
CA ASN A 55 1.94 -2.93 7.98
C ASN A 55 0.53 -3.54 8.09
N GLY A 56 -0.31 -3.42 7.06
CA GLY A 56 -1.68 -3.95 7.09
C GLY A 56 -2.59 -3.24 8.09
N ARG A 57 -2.30 -1.97 8.40
CA ARG A 57 -3.13 -1.15 9.31
C ARG A 57 -4.34 -0.53 8.62
N LEU A 58 -4.45 -0.68 7.30
CA LEU A 58 -5.55 -0.17 6.49
C LEU A 58 -6.33 -1.33 5.87
N GLU A 59 -7.65 -1.20 5.88
CA GLU A 59 -8.56 -2.17 5.30
C GLU A 59 -8.66 -1.95 3.77
N PRO A 60 -8.47 -3.00 2.95
CA PRO A 60 -8.61 -2.88 1.51
C PRO A 60 -10.08 -2.73 1.11
N CYS A 61 -10.34 -1.96 0.04
CA CYS A 61 -11.67 -1.86 -0.56
C CYS A 61 -12.04 -3.09 -1.40
N GLY A 62 -11.04 -3.85 -1.83
CA GLY A 62 -11.23 -5.08 -2.60
C GLY A 62 -9.92 -5.63 -3.14
N PHE A 63 -10.03 -6.75 -3.86
CA PHE A 63 -8.90 -7.49 -4.43
C PHE A 63 -9.07 -7.64 -5.95
N VAL A 64 -7.93 -7.80 -6.63
CA VAL A 64 -7.86 -8.10 -8.06
C VAL A 64 -6.99 -9.34 -8.24
N GLU A 65 -7.57 -10.37 -8.86
CA GLU A 65 -6.89 -11.62 -9.15
C GLU A 65 -6.10 -11.57 -10.47
N GLY A 66 -5.22 -12.55 -10.67
CA GLY A 66 -4.50 -12.76 -11.93
C GLY A 66 -3.14 -12.07 -12.04
N PHE A 67 -2.76 -11.22 -11.08
CA PHE A 67 -1.40 -10.70 -11.03
C PHE A 67 -0.40 -11.82 -10.72
N THR A 68 0.74 -11.78 -11.40
CA THR A 68 1.86 -12.71 -11.19
C THR A 68 3.17 -11.96 -11.11
N ALA A 69 4.18 -12.56 -10.50
CA ALA A 69 5.51 -12.00 -10.42
C ALA A 69 6.58 -13.05 -10.72
N GLU A 70 7.58 -12.65 -11.50
CA GLU A 70 8.81 -13.44 -11.66
C GLU A 70 9.89 -12.91 -10.73
N LEU A 71 10.36 -13.76 -9.82
CA LEU A 71 11.41 -13.48 -8.86
C LEU A 71 12.72 -14.15 -9.30
N GLY A 72 13.76 -13.33 -9.45
CA GLY A 72 15.13 -13.75 -9.72
C GLY A 72 16.10 -13.13 -8.72
N ALA A 73 17.25 -13.76 -8.54
CA ALA A 73 18.36 -13.18 -7.78
C ALA A 73 19.70 -13.58 -8.40
N SER A 74 20.72 -12.76 -8.18
CA SER A 74 22.10 -12.99 -8.60
C SER A 74 23.07 -12.52 -7.53
N GLY A 75 24.30 -13.04 -7.55
CA GLY A 75 25.36 -12.77 -6.57
C GLY A 75 26.49 -13.77 -6.73
N SER A 76 27.03 -14.30 -5.63
CA SER A 76 28.00 -15.40 -5.69
C SER A 76 27.43 -16.71 -6.26
N PHE A 77 26.10 -16.80 -6.34
CA PHE A 77 25.36 -17.81 -7.08
C PHE A 77 24.04 -17.21 -7.57
N CYS A 78 23.43 -17.83 -8.57
CA CYS A 78 22.14 -17.44 -9.14
C CYS A 78 21.10 -18.50 -8.80
N PRO A 79 20.18 -18.27 -7.85
CA PRO A 79 19.09 -19.20 -7.59
C PRO A 79 18.16 -19.31 -8.80
N ARG A 80 17.44 -20.43 -8.91
CA ARG A 80 16.46 -20.66 -9.96
C ARG A 80 15.37 -19.58 -9.91
N HIS A 81 15.07 -18.98 -11.06
CA HIS A 81 13.96 -18.05 -11.21
C HIS A 81 12.61 -18.75 -10.97
N ILE A 82 11.72 -18.10 -10.24
CA ILE A 82 10.40 -18.63 -9.89
C ILE A 82 9.30 -17.65 -10.26
N SER A 83 8.16 -18.18 -10.69
CA SER A 83 6.93 -17.41 -10.90
C SER A 83 6.00 -17.66 -9.71
N LEU A 84 5.46 -16.57 -9.15
CA LEU A 84 4.63 -16.59 -7.96
C LEU A 84 3.35 -15.76 -8.20
N PRO A 85 2.20 -16.20 -7.65
CA PRO A 85 0.99 -15.39 -7.66
C PRO A 85 1.16 -14.14 -6.78
N VAL A 86 0.49 -13.05 -7.16
CA VAL A 86 0.45 -11.80 -6.38
C VAL A 86 -0.98 -11.55 -5.95
N THR A 87 -1.19 -11.43 -4.64
CA THR A 87 -2.48 -10.94 -4.10
C THR A 87 -2.48 -9.42 -4.21
N ALA A 88 -3.27 -8.85 -5.12
CA ALA A 88 -3.35 -7.41 -5.30
C ALA A 88 -4.61 -6.85 -4.65
N ALA A 89 -4.45 -5.95 -3.68
CA ALA A 89 -5.54 -5.24 -3.01
C ALA A 89 -5.53 -3.77 -3.41
N PHE A 90 -6.70 -3.11 -3.47
CA PHE A 90 -6.79 -1.67 -3.71
C PHE A 90 -7.48 -0.94 -2.56
N PHE A 91 -7.15 0.33 -2.43
CA PHE A 91 -7.69 1.23 -1.41
C PHE A 91 -8.38 2.39 -2.10
N ASN A 92 -9.32 3.08 -1.43
CA ASN A 92 -9.94 4.29 -1.96
C ASN A 92 -9.25 5.50 -1.35
N LEU A 93 -8.29 6.07 -2.08
CA LEU A 93 -7.57 7.28 -1.69
C LEU A 93 -8.00 8.46 -2.55
N SER A 94 -9.07 9.13 -2.13
CA SER A 94 -9.58 10.40 -2.67
C SER A 94 -10.01 10.40 -4.15
N ASP A 95 -10.83 11.40 -4.51
CA ASP A 95 -11.43 11.56 -5.85
C ASP A 95 -10.43 11.86 -6.97
N SER A 96 -9.11 11.96 -6.69
CA SER A 96 -8.07 12.26 -7.68
C SER A 96 -7.59 11.04 -8.50
N GLY A 97 -8.16 9.85 -8.28
CA GLY A 97 -8.06 8.71 -9.20
C GLY A 97 -6.79 7.85 -9.13
N THR A 98 -5.77 8.21 -8.35
CA THR A 98 -4.51 7.44 -8.22
C THR A 98 -4.49 6.57 -6.97
N SER A 99 -5.44 5.65 -6.87
CA SER A 99 -5.48 4.65 -5.79
C SER A 99 -4.49 3.51 -6.06
N PRO A 100 -3.37 3.38 -5.32
CA PRO A 100 -2.36 2.37 -5.57
C PRO A 100 -2.87 0.97 -5.19
N TYR A 101 -2.28 -0.04 -5.84
CA TYR A 101 -2.42 -1.43 -5.42
C TYR A 101 -1.35 -1.78 -4.38
N LEU A 102 -1.74 -2.57 -3.37
CA LEU A 102 -0.83 -3.33 -2.53
C LEU A 102 -0.75 -4.76 -3.09
N GLY A 103 0.41 -5.15 -3.60
CA GLY A 103 0.72 -6.53 -3.97
C GLY A 103 1.38 -7.25 -2.82
N VAL A 104 0.93 -8.46 -2.50
CA VAL A 104 1.58 -9.36 -1.53
C VAL A 104 1.93 -10.67 -2.23
N ILE A 105 3.19 -11.05 -2.14
CA ILE A 105 3.72 -12.33 -2.65
C ILE A 105 4.15 -13.14 -1.44
N ASP A 106 3.47 -14.26 -1.19
CA ASP A 106 3.86 -15.19 -0.13
C ASP A 106 5.04 -16.06 -0.58
N LEU A 107 6.11 -16.08 0.22
CA LEU A 107 7.32 -16.86 -0.03
C LEU A 107 7.32 -18.22 0.70
N SER A 108 6.27 -18.54 1.47
CA SER A 108 6.14 -19.80 2.20
C SER A 108 6.22 -21.04 1.29
N THR A 109 5.76 -20.91 0.04
CA THR A 109 5.73 -21.96 -0.98
C THR A 109 7.10 -22.24 -1.60
N THR A 110 8.06 -21.33 -1.47
CA THR A 110 9.39 -21.44 -2.10
C THR A 110 10.38 -22.25 -1.25
N GLY A 111 10.04 -22.50 0.02
CA GLY A 111 10.81 -23.34 0.93
C GLY A 111 10.59 -22.97 2.38
N LYS A 112 11.03 -23.82 3.31
CA LYS A 112 10.79 -23.67 4.77
C LYS A 112 11.25 -22.31 5.35
N ARG A 113 12.21 -21.65 4.72
CA ARG A 113 12.75 -20.34 5.15
C ARG A 113 12.55 -19.23 4.11
N GLY A 114 11.84 -19.52 3.01
CA GLY A 114 11.69 -18.65 1.84
C GLY A 114 12.73 -18.88 0.76
N TYR A 115 12.98 -17.85 -0.05
CA TYR A 115 13.82 -17.91 -1.25
C TYR A 115 15.30 -17.68 -0.90
N HIS A 116 16.12 -18.71 -1.05
CA HIS A 116 17.55 -18.68 -0.71
C HIS A 116 18.35 -17.85 -1.72
N ILE A 117 19.12 -16.87 -1.23
CA ILE A 117 19.88 -15.92 -2.04
C ILE A 117 21.31 -15.77 -1.54
N ALA A 118 22.18 -15.19 -2.37
CA ALA A 118 23.54 -14.87 -1.97
C ALA A 118 23.56 -13.81 -0.84
N LYS A 119 24.71 -13.65 -0.16
CA LYS A 119 24.86 -12.62 0.88
C LYS A 119 24.90 -11.20 0.32
N LYS A 120 25.28 -11.06 -0.95
CA LYS A 120 25.39 -9.80 -1.68
C LYS A 120 25.01 -10.05 -3.13
N GLY A 121 24.31 -9.10 -3.73
CA GLY A 121 24.00 -9.13 -5.16
C GLY A 121 22.75 -8.32 -5.48
N THR A 122 21.92 -8.86 -6.38
CA THR A 122 20.75 -8.16 -6.91
C THR A 122 19.53 -9.07 -6.84
N VAL A 123 18.40 -8.54 -6.39
CA VAL A 123 17.07 -9.13 -6.53
C VAL A 123 16.38 -8.45 -7.70
N GLN A 124 15.87 -9.24 -8.64
CA GLN A 124 15.03 -8.77 -9.73
C GLN A 124 13.61 -9.30 -9.54
N LEU A 125 12.62 -8.42 -9.65
CA LEU A 125 11.22 -8.80 -9.60
C LEU A 125 10.46 -8.14 -10.74
N THR A 126 9.87 -8.93 -11.62
CA THR A 126 9.01 -8.46 -12.71
C THR A 126 7.56 -8.70 -12.32
N LEU A 127 6.77 -7.63 -12.18
CA LEU A 127 5.35 -7.70 -11.90
C LEU A 127 4.55 -7.69 -13.21
N PHE A 128 3.63 -8.64 -13.36
CA PHE A 128 2.74 -8.76 -14.51
C PHE A 128 1.28 -8.55 -14.08
N ASN A 129 0.52 -7.88 -14.93
CA ASN A 129 -0.93 -7.75 -14.76
C ASN A 129 -1.64 -9.05 -15.20
N PRO A 130 -2.97 -9.17 -14.98
CA PRO A 130 -3.75 -10.34 -15.40
C PRO A 130 -3.70 -10.65 -16.90
N ASN A 131 -3.36 -9.65 -17.73
CA ASN A 131 -3.20 -9.80 -19.17
C ASN A 131 -1.78 -10.25 -19.57
N GLY A 132 -0.90 -10.55 -18.60
CA GLY A 132 0.49 -10.94 -18.85
C GLY A 132 1.40 -9.79 -19.29
N THR A 133 0.95 -8.54 -19.21
CA THR A 133 1.76 -7.35 -19.52
C THR A 133 2.59 -6.94 -18.31
N VAL A 134 3.85 -6.57 -18.56
CA VAL A 134 4.75 -6.06 -17.51
C VAL A 134 4.23 -4.73 -16.98
N VAL A 135 4.00 -4.66 -15.67
CA VAL A 135 3.63 -3.45 -14.93
C VAL A 135 4.87 -2.70 -14.47
N LYS A 136 5.81 -3.42 -13.85
CA LYS A 136 7.04 -2.85 -13.30
C LYS A 136 8.12 -3.91 -13.15
N ILE A 137 9.35 -3.54 -13.48
CA ILE A 137 10.54 -4.31 -13.13
C ILE A 137 11.23 -3.58 -11.97
N PHE A 138 11.44 -4.30 -10.87
CA PHE A 138 12.25 -3.87 -9.73
C PHE A 138 13.63 -4.52 -9.82
N VAL A 139 14.67 -3.71 -9.68
CA VAL A 139 16.07 -4.17 -9.63
C VAL A 139 16.69 -3.60 -8.37
N VAL A 140 16.88 -4.46 -7.38
CA VAL A 140 17.26 -4.07 -6.03
C VAL A 140 18.60 -4.67 -5.66
N THR A 141 19.64 -3.82 -5.58
CA THR A 141 20.96 -4.21 -5.11
C THR A 141 20.98 -4.26 -3.57
N TYR A 142 21.66 -5.26 -3.01
CA TYR A 142 21.77 -5.44 -1.56
C TYR A 142 23.16 -5.97 -1.17
N ASP A 143 23.58 -5.63 0.06
CA ASP A 143 24.79 -6.17 0.69
C ASP A 143 24.53 -6.49 2.17
N HIS A 144 24.46 -7.80 2.45
CA HIS A 144 24.27 -8.40 3.76
C HIS A 144 25.44 -9.32 4.11
N SER A 145 26.63 -9.04 3.58
CA SER A 145 27.86 -9.79 3.90
C SER A 145 28.20 -9.73 5.39
N ASP A 146 27.83 -8.64 6.05
CA ASP A 146 27.98 -8.34 7.48
C ASP A 146 26.81 -8.85 8.35
N MET A 147 25.79 -9.49 7.77
CA MET A 147 24.58 -9.90 8.49
C MET A 147 24.86 -11.06 9.46
N PRO A 148 24.67 -10.88 10.78
CA PRO A 148 24.98 -11.92 11.76
C PRO A 148 24.00 -13.10 11.66
N PRO A 149 24.39 -14.33 12.04
CA PRO A 149 23.48 -15.47 12.10
C PRO A 149 22.27 -15.20 13.00
N ASN A 150 21.13 -15.79 12.67
CA ASN A 150 19.85 -15.64 13.39
C ASN A 150 19.35 -14.18 13.52
N SER A 151 19.67 -13.35 12.52
CA SER A 151 19.12 -12.01 12.42
C SER A 151 18.16 -11.88 11.25
N GLN A 152 17.38 -10.79 11.27
CA GLN A 152 16.50 -10.38 10.18
C GLN A 152 16.65 -8.87 9.92
N THR A 153 16.32 -8.45 8.71
CA THR A 153 16.25 -7.04 8.32
C THR A 153 15.28 -6.87 7.15
N PHE A 154 15.10 -5.65 6.68
CA PHE A 154 14.38 -5.39 5.45
C PHE A 154 15.12 -4.38 4.59
N LEU A 155 14.72 -4.28 3.33
CA LEU A 155 15.16 -3.24 2.42
C LEU A 155 13.97 -2.80 1.57
N ARG A 156 13.84 -1.47 1.40
CA ARG A 156 12.77 -0.85 0.63
C ARG A 156 13.37 -0.07 -0.52
N GLN A 157 12.95 -0.35 -1.74
CA GLN A 157 13.24 0.54 -2.87
C GLN A 157 11.95 1.27 -3.24
N LYS A 158 12.01 2.60 -3.31
CA LYS A 158 10.89 3.48 -3.62
C LYS A 158 11.19 4.28 -4.88
N THR A 159 10.19 4.46 -5.72
CA THR A 159 10.22 5.40 -6.85
C THR A 159 9.18 6.48 -6.60
N VAL A 160 9.64 7.72 -6.50
CA VAL A 160 8.82 8.89 -6.18
C VAL A 160 8.97 9.97 -7.26
N SER A 161 7.92 10.76 -7.47
CA SER A 161 8.01 11.99 -8.25
C SER A 161 8.01 13.22 -7.31
N PRO A 162 8.65 14.33 -7.72
CA PRO A 162 8.48 15.61 -7.07
C PRO A 162 7.01 15.98 -6.86
N PRO A 163 6.72 16.83 -5.86
CA PRO A 163 5.37 17.26 -5.60
C PRO A 163 4.84 18.17 -6.72
N LEU A 164 3.57 18.01 -7.08
CA LEU A 164 2.92 18.74 -8.19
C LEU A 164 2.82 20.25 -7.97
N SER A 165 2.97 20.75 -6.74
CA SER A 165 2.86 22.19 -6.42
C SER A 165 3.96 23.07 -7.02
N ARG A 166 4.95 22.52 -7.74
CA ARG A 166 5.89 23.31 -8.55
C ARG A 166 5.27 23.89 -9.83
N LEU A 167 4.03 23.52 -10.17
CA LEU A 167 3.32 23.97 -11.38
C LEU A 167 2.29 25.08 -11.13
N THR A 168 1.97 25.39 -9.87
CA THR A 168 0.97 26.42 -9.51
C THR A 168 1.53 27.36 -8.43
N PRO A 169 1.82 28.64 -8.73
CA PRO A 169 2.54 29.55 -7.83
C PRO A 169 1.84 29.97 -6.52
N HIS A 170 0.65 29.44 -6.19
CA HIS A 170 -0.21 30.05 -5.15
C HIS A 170 -0.55 29.18 -3.93
N THR A 171 0.08 28.02 -3.73
CA THR A 171 -0.12 27.23 -2.51
C THR A 171 1.20 26.95 -1.81
N LEU A 172 1.43 27.63 -0.68
CA LEU A 172 2.61 27.50 0.20
C LEU A 172 2.71 26.15 0.96
N SER A 173 1.95 25.12 0.55
CA SER A 173 2.12 23.77 1.09
C SER A 173 3.18 23.02 0.28
N SER A 174 4.32 22.77 0.90
CA SER A 174 5.25 21.70 0.52
C SER A 174 4.49 20.38 0.50
N SER A 175 3.84 20.04 -0.61
CA SER A 175 3.22 18.72 -0.76
C SER A 175 4.35 17.67 -0.74
N PRO A 176 4.13 16.50 -0.13
CA PRO A 176 5.15 15.47 -0.11
C PRO A 176 5.36 14.88 -1.52
N PRO A 177 6.52 14.27 -1.80
CA PRO A 177 6.74 13.51 -3.03
C PRO A 177 5.64 12.44 -3.21
N LEU A 178 5.21 12.23 -4.46
CA LEU A 178 4.20 11.21 -4.78
C LEU A 178 4.89 9.86 -4.98
N LEU A 179 4.45 8.84 -4.23
CA LEU A 179 4.93 7.47 -4.37
C LEU A 179 4.24 6.80 -5.56
N HIS A 180 5.04 6.29 -6.50
CA HIS A 180 4.55 5.52 -7.65
C HIS A 180 4.75 4.02 -7.46
N TYR A 181 5.93 3.64 -6.97
CA TYR A 181 6.32 2.26 -6.79
C TYR A 181 7.09 2.06 -5.50
N LEU A 182 6.85 0.95 -4.81
CA LEU A 182 7.63 0.50 -3.67
C LEU A 182 7.76 -1.02 -3.72
N ILE A 183 8.95 -1.53 -3.45
CA ILE A 183 9.17 -2.94 -3.12
C ILE A 183 9.77 -3.03 -1.72
N HIS A 184 9.19 -3.88 -0.88
CA HIS A 184 9.66 -4.18 0.47
C HIS A 184 10.10 -5.65 0.53
N LEU A 185 11.39 -5.84 0.73
CA LEU A 185 12.05 -7.13 0.81
C LEU A 185 12.44 -7.40 2.26
N ARG A 186 12.06 -8.56 2.80
CA ARG A 186 12.48 -9.01 4.14
C ARG A 186 13.58 -10.05 4.01
N PHE A 187 14.69 -9.84 4.71
CA PHE A 187 15.86 -10.71 4.69
C PHE A 187 16.01 -11.42 6.02
N LEU A 188 16.36 -12.70 5.98
CA LEU A 188 16.63 -13.55 7.13
C LEU A 188 17.97 -14.24 6.96
N CYS A 189 18.80 -14.21 8.01
CA CYS A 189 20.04 -14.98 8.08
C CYS A 189 19.86 -16.18 9.02
N SER A 190 20.04 -17.39 8.50
CA SER A 190 19.94 -18.61 9.31
C SER A 190 21.10 -18.75 10.30
N ARG A 191 20.98 -19.70 11.24
CA ARG A 191 22.09 -20.11 12.13
C ARG A 191 23.35 -20.51 11.37
N SER A 192 23.21 -21.07 10.17
CA SER A 192 24.33 -21.48 9.31
C SER A 192 24.88 -20.34 8.44
N GLY A 193 24.40 -19.10 8.63
CA GLY A 193 24.83 -17.93 7.85
C GLY A 193 24.28 -17.86 6.43
N ARG A 194 23.23 -18.61 6.08
CA ARG A 194 22.57 -18.54 4.77
C ARG A 194 21.50 -17.46 4.78
N VAL A 195 21.38 -16.70 3.69
CA VAL A 195 20.46 -15.56 3.57
C VAL A 195 19.25 -15.94 2.72
N TYR A 196 18.06 -15.51 3.15
CA TYR A 196 16.80 -15.79 2.47
C TYR A 196 15.96 -14.52 2.37
N LEU A 197 15.23 -14.35 1.26
CA LEU A 197 14.02 -13.56 1.28
C LEU A 197 12.94 -14.37 2.02
N HIS A 198 12.32 -13.83 3.06
CA HIS A 198 11.43 -14.60 3.95
C HIS A 198 10.08 -13.92 4.18
N LYS A 199 9.11 -14.69 4.68
CA LYS A 199 7.70 -14.30 4.88
C LYS A 199 7.02 -13.93 3.56
N ASP A 200 7.16 -12.69 3.15
CA ASP A 200 6.48 -12.14 1.98
C ASP A 200 7.33 -11.05 1.32
N ILE A 201 6.99 -10.74 0.06
CA ILE A 201 7.40 -9.51 -0.62
C ILE A 201 6.15 -8.64 -0.75
N ARG A 202 6.27 -7.36 -0.36
CA ARG A 202 5.17 -6.39 -0.47
C ARG A 202 5.51 -5.35 -1.52
N LEU A 203 4.55 -5.06 -2.38
CA LEU A 203 4.65 -4.13 -3.49
C LEU A 203 3.61 -3.03 -3.32
N ILE A 204 3.97 -1.78 -3.58
CA ILE A 204 3.02 -0.72 -3.90
C ILE A 204 3.24 -0.36 -5.36
N PHE A 205 2.18 -0.33 -6.16
CA PHE A 205 2.27 0.03 -7.56
C PHE A 205 1.02 0.75 -8.04
N ALA A 206 1.20 1.76 -8.89
CA ALA A 206 0.11 2.47 -9.52
C ALA A 206 -0.66 1.59 -10.52
N ARG A 207 -1.96 1.87 -10.72
CA ARG A 207 -2.79 1.17 -11.71
C ARG A 207 -2.39 1.48 -13.15
N ARG A 208 -1.81 2.67 -13.36
CA ARG A 208 -1.30 3.16 -14.65
C ARG A 208 0.16 3.55 -14.48
N ALA A 209 0.93 3.41 -15.54
CA ALA A 209 2.31 3.87 -15.55
C ALA A 209 2.33 5.41 -15.43
N PRO A 210 3.22 5.99 -14.60
CA PRO A 210 3.31 7.44 -14.44
C PRO A 210 3.59 8.15 -15.76
N ASP A 211 4.32 7.52 -16.68
CA ASP A 211 4.69 8.08 -17.98
C ASP A 211 3.49 8.29 -18.91
N THR A 212 2.34 7.64 -18.63
CA THR A 212 1.11 7.74 -19.42
C THR A 212 0.21 8.90 -18.97
N GLU A 213 0.46 9.44 -17.77
CA GLU A 213 -0.35 10.53 -17.24
C GLU A 213 0.24 11.88 -17.71
N PRO A 214 -0.54 12.72 -18.41
CA PRO A 214 -0.03 13.95 -19.04
C PRO A 214 0.63 14.89 -18.03
N ASP A 215 0.11 14.93 -16.81
CA ASP A 215 0.62 15.76 -15.69
C ASP A 215 2.00 15.30 -15.17
N PHE A 216 2.41 14.06 -15.46
CA PHE A 216 3.64 13.45 -14.97
C PHE A 216 4.66 13.15 -16.08
N SER A 217 4.28 13.31 -17.35
CA SER A 217 5.11 13.01 -18.52
C SER A 217 6.45 13.77 -18.57
N PHE A 218 6.54 14.94 -17.91
CA PHE A 218 7.75 15.77 -17.82
C PHE A 218 8.43 15.71 -16.44
N VAL A 219 7.94 14.87 -15.52
CA VAL A 219 8.39 14.85 -14.14
C VAL A 219 9.45 13.76 -13.93
N THR A 220 10.64 14.14 -13.48
CA THR A 220 11.73 13.18 -13.19
C THR A 220 11.36 12.27 -12.01
N LEU A 221 11.37 10.95 -12.26
CA LEU A 221 11.21 9.95 -11.21
C LEU A 221 12.56 9.69 -10.51
N THR A 222 12.55 9.73 -9.19
CA THR A 222 13.71 9.41 -8.36
C THR A 222 13.51 8.07 -7.69
N THR A 223 14.49 7.17 -7.82
CA THR A 223 14.49 5.87 -7.12
C THR A 223 15.50 5.89 -5.98
N MET A 224 15.07 5.47 -4.80
CA MET A 224 15.89 5.45 -3.58
C MET A 224 15.72 4.14 -2.83
N THR A 225 16.80 3.65 -2.23
CA THR A 225 16.82 2.42 -1.46
C THR A 225 17.07 2.73 0.01
N GLU A 226 16.18 2.28 0.89
CA GLU A 226 16.21 2.48 2.34
C GLU A 226 16.35 1.13 3.06
N ALA A 227 17.21 1.09 4.07
CA ALA A 227 17.29 0.01 5.06
C ALA A 227 16.73 0.51 6.40
N PRO A 228 16.41 -0.37 7.37
CA PRO A 228 16.04 0.09 8.71
C PRO A 228 17.12 1.02 9.30
N PRO A 229 16.69 2.03 10.08
CA PRO A 229 17.62 2.83 10.87
C PRO A 229 18.34 1.94 11.89
N SER A 230 19.45 2.42 12.45
CA SER A 230 20.25 1.66 13.43
C SER A 230 19.35 1.07 14.55
N PRO A 231 19.44 -0.24 14.86
CA PRO A 231 20.34 -1.23 14.26
C PRO A 231 19.87 -1.75 12.89
N LYS A 232 20.83 -1.94 11.97
CA LYS A 232 20.60 -2.51 10.62
C LYS A 232 19.99 -3.93 10.67
N TYR A 233 20.26 -4.69 11.73
CA TYR A 233 19.84 -6.09 11.90
C TYR A 233 19.14 -6.28 13.24
N GLY A 234 17.94 -6.87 13.21
CA GLY A 234 17.18 -7.26 14.40
C GLY A 234 17.32 -8.76 14.69
N PRO A 235 17.07 -9.22 15.93
CA PRO A 235 17.00 -10.64 16.23
C PRO A 235 15.81 -11.29 15.51
N LEU A 236 15.94 -12.58 15.18
CA LEU A 236 14.83 -13.35 14.65
C LEU A 236 13.81 -13.64 15.77
N ASP A 237 12.57 -13.18 15.63
CA ASP A 237 11.51 -13.41 16.62
C ASP A 237 11.27 -14.91 16.85
N GLY A 238 11.32 -15.36 18.12
CA GLY A 238 11.13 -16.77 18.50
C GLY A 238 12.26 -17.41 19.30
N GLN A 239 13.24 -16.62 19.77
CA GLN A 239 14.34 -17.12 20.61
C GLN A 239 14.48 -16.30 21.91
N SER A 240 13.36 -16.00 22.56
CA SER A 240 13.36 -15.71 24.00
C SER A 240 13.54 -17.04 24.76
N ASP A 241 14.72 -17.17 25.39
CA ASP A 241 15.06 -18.06 26.51
C ASP A 241 14.31 -19.42 26.61
N ARG A 242 14.86 -20.46 25.96
CA ARG A 242 14.65 -21.86 26.39
C ARG A 242 15.90 -22.52 26.98
N THR A 243 17.00 -21.78 27.12
CA THR A 243 18.30 -22.34 27.54
C THR A 243 18.75 -21.92 28.95
N LYS A 244 17.89 -21.28 29.76
CA LYS A 244 18.25 -20.78 31.10
C LYS A 244 17.62 -21.48 32.31
N LEU A 245 17.07 -22.70 32.16
CA LEU A 245 16.41 -23.41 33.28
C LEU A 245 16.96 -24.80 33.63
N THR A 246 18.16 -25.19 33.19
CA THR A 246 18.78 -26.47 33.61
C THR A 246 20.16 -26.28 34.23
N GLY A 247 20.27 -25.39 35.21
CA GLY A 247 21.43 -25.33 36.08
C GLY A 247 21.02 -24.80 37.45
N VAL A 248 21.45 -25.51 38.51
CA VAL A 248 21.33 -25.19 39.95
C VAL A 248 19.98 -25.64 40.54
N VAL A 249 19.83 -26.47 41.59
CA VAL A 249 20.71 -27.16 42.56
C VAL A 249 19.88 -28.29 43.17
N ARG A 250 20.47 -29.46 43.46
CA ARG A 250 20.07 -30.25 44.62
C ARG A 250 21.34 -30.55 45.43
N LEU A 251 21.32 -30.05 46.66
CA LEU A 251 22.21 -30.45 47.75
C LEU A 251 21.95 -31.91 48.11
#